data_AF-A0A6P0PZQ9-F1
#
_entry.id   AF-A0A6P0PZQ9-F1
#
_cell.length_a   1.000
_cell.length_b   1.000
_cell.length_c   1.000
_cell.angle_alpha   90.00
_cell.angle_beta   90.00
_cell.angle_gamma   90.00
#
_symmetry.space_group_name_H-M   'P 1'
#
loop_
_entity.id
_entity.type
_entity.pdbx_description
1 polymer ?
#
loop_
_entity_poly.entity_id
_entity_poly.type
_entity_poly.pdbx_seq_one_letter_code
_entity_poly.pdbx_strand_id
1 'polypeptide(L)'
;KKQKIVAVIDGLEDLFQEFAQNEDQQTALRALLQDVPQWLEQQPFRCLGIIIFVRQDILTASVRQNYGQMKSRYQPYRLRWNEESVLRLVAWVADKANISLNLNPAELQDMNEAELTESLRPLWGKNLGNDRSRQARSAPFVIAALSDYNGQIQSRDVVRFLKIAAGQSIDDDYWQDRILVPKAIRGCLDECSQEKITEIELENEPLKRVFNKLRPLSADQKKSPFQLENIDLSPEDISLLKENGVIIADGDKYYVSEIFRLGLGFSQNVGRPKIMALARRATQRL
;
A
#
# COMPACT_ATOMS: atom_id res chain seq x y z
N LYS A 1 25.39 -38.89 -2.83
CA LYS A 1 24.73 -37.68 -2.29
C LYS A 1 23.33 -37.61 -2.89
N LYS A 2 22.25 -37.54 -2.08
CA LYS A 2 20.92 -37.25 -2.62
C LYS A 2 20.89 -35.78 -3.03
N GLN A 3 20.56 -35.51 -4.29
CA GLN A 3 20.40 -34.14 -4.79
C GLN A 3 19.15 -33.54 -4.14
N LYS A 4 19.25 -32.28 -3.72
CA LYS A 4 18.12 -31.50 -3.22
C LYS A 4 17.78 -30.45 -4.27
N ILE A 5 16.50 -30.34 -4.61
CA ILE A 5 16.00 -29.39 -5.60
C ILE A 5 14.93 -28.54 -4.93
N VAL A 6 14.99 -27.23 -5.13
CA VAL A 6 13.95 -26.29 -4.72
C VAL A 6 13.44 -25.60 -5.97
N ALA A 7 12.15 -25.76 -6.25
CA ALA A 7 11.47 -25.01 -7.29
C ALA A 7 11.02 -23.66 -6.74
N VAL A 8 11.32 -22.58 -7.47
CA VAL A 8 10.82 -21.24 -7.15
C VAL A 8 9.87 -20.84 -8.27
N ILE A 9 8.64 -20.50 -7.91
CA ILE A 9 7.58 -20.10 -8.83
C ILE A 9 7.19 -18.67 -8.50
N ASP A 10 7.10 -17.84 -9.54
CA ASP A 10 6.66 -16.44 -9.49
C ASP A 10 5.93 -16.11 -10.80
N GLY A 11 5.23 -14.97 -10.86
CA GLY A 11 4.51 -14.53 -12.06
C GLY A 11 3.29 -15.39 -12.39
N LEU A 12 2.56 -15.86 -11.36
CA LEU A 12 1.35 -16.66 -11.56
C LEU A 12 0.25 -15.86 -12.28
N GLU A 13 0.23 -14.55 -12.14
CA GLU A 13 -0.65 -13.63 -12.85
C GLU A 13 -0.55 -13.72 -14.38
N ASP A 14 0.65 -14.00 -14.92
CA ASP A 14 0.87 -14.09 -16.35
C ASP A 14 0.28 -15.38 -16.94
N LEU A 15 0.31 -16.45 -16.14
CA LEU A 15 -0.20 -17.77 -16.49
C LEU A 15 -1.72 -17.90 -16.25
N PHE A 16 -2.23 -17.24 -15.22
CA PHE A 16 -3.62 -17.36 -14.77
C PHE A 16 -4.38 -16.03 -14.90
N GLN A 17 -4.45 -15.46 -16.10
CA GLN A 17 -5.00 -14.11 -16.32
C GLN A 17 -6.48 -13.95 -15.92
N GLU A 18 -7.25 -15.05 -15.86
CA GLU A 18 -8.67 -15.04 -15.55
C GLU A 18 -8.98 -15.66 -14.18
N PHE A 19 -8.00 -15.68 -13.25
CA PHE A 19 -8.12 -16.29 -11.93
C PHE A 19 -9.35 -15.82 -11.12
N ALA A 20 -9.90 -14.65 -11.42
CA ALA A 20 -11.08 -14.11 -10.74
C ALA A 20 -12.41 -14.72 -11.23
N GLN A 21 -12.48 -15.21 -12.47
CA GLN A 21 -13.74 -15.60 -13.13
C GLN A 21 -13.73 -17.06 -13.62
N ASN A 22 -12.55 -17.65 -13.83
CA ASN A 22 -12.40 -18.98 -14.40
C ASN A 22 -12.20 -20.03 -13.29
N GLU A 23 -13.14 -20.95 -13.13
CA GLU A 23 -13.12 -21.98 -12.09
C GLU A 23 -12.00 -23.02 -12.27
N ASP A 24 -11.61 -23.30 -13.52
CA ASP A 24 -10.52 -24.23 -13.83
C ASP A 24 -9.18 -23.62 -13.39
N GLN A 25 -8.96 -22.33 -13.67
CA GLN A 25 -7.79 -21.60 -13.20
C GLN A 25 -7.74 -21.52 -11.68
N GLN A 26 -8.87 -21.23 -11.03
CA GLN A 26 -8.97 -21.23 -9.55
C GLN A 26 -8.64 -22.60 -8.96
N THR A 27 -9.06 -23.68 -9.63
CA THR A 27 -8.80 -25.05 -9.19
C THR A 27 -7.33 -25.42 -9.36
N ALA A 28 -6.71 -25.07 -10.49
CA ALA A 28 -5.29 -25.26 -10.71
C ALA A 28 -4.43 -24.48 -9.68
N LEU A 29 -4.77 -23.22 -9.42
CA LEU A 29 -4.11 -22.39 -8.41
C LEU A 29 -4.26 -22.98 -7.01
N ARG A 30 -5.46 -23.46 -6.64
CA ARG A 30 -5.67 -24.14 -5.36
C ARG A 30 -4.81 -25.38 -5.24
N ALA A 31 -4.77 -26.23 -6.26
CA ALA A 31 -3.93 -27.43 -6.26
C ALA A 31 -2.45 -27.09 -6.11
N LEU A 32 -1.98 -26.05 -6.81
CA LEU A 32 -0.59 -25.60 -6.71
C LEU A 32 -0.25 -25.01 -5.33
N LEU A 33 -1.16 -24.24 -4.72
CA LEU A 33 -0.91 -23.53 -3.46
C LEU A 33 -1.17 -24.40 -2.21
N GLN A 34 -2.00 -25.45 -2.32
CA GLN A 34 -2.38 -26.34 -1.21
C GLN A 34 -1.86 -27.75 -1.39
N ASP A 35 -2.33 -28.41 -2.44
CA ASP A 35 -2.19 -29.86 -2.59
C ASP A 35 -0.73 -30.23 -2.89
N VAL A 36 -0.04 -29.48 -3.74
CA VAL A 36 1.37 -29.72 -4.10
C VAL A 36 2.30 -29.57 -2.88
N PRO A 37 2.29 -28.46 -2.11
CA PRO A 37 3.08 -28.37 -0.88
C PRO A 37 2.76 -29.47 0.13
N GLN A 38 1.47 -29.79 0.33
CA GLN A 38 1.05 -30.83 1.26
C GLN A 38 1.55 -32.22 0.82
N TRP A 39 1.50 -32.52 -0.48
CA TRP A 39 2.02 -33.75 -1.03
C TRP A 39 3.55 -33.84 -0.91
N LEU A 40 4.28 -32.74 -1.13
CA LEU A 40 5.74 -32.67 -0.96
C LEU A 40 6.17 -32.91 0.49
N GLU A 41 5.41 -32.40 1.47
CA GLU A 41 5.67 -32.62 2.91
C GLU A 41 5.63 -34.11 3.31
N GLN A 42 4.82 -34.91 2.60
CA GLN A 42 4.65 -36.34 2.81
C GLN A 42 5.72 -37.20 2.14
N GLN A 43 6.53 -36.64 1.22
CA GLN A 43 7.48 -37.43 0.45
C GLN A 43 8.66 -37.93 1.31
N PRO A 44 9.07 -39.20 1.14
CA PRO A 44 10.25 -39.73 1.80
C PRO A 44 11.50 -38.89 1.50
N PHE A 45 12.33 -38.65 2.51
CA PHE A 45 13.62 -37.94 2.42
C PHE A 45 13.57 -36.45 2.05
N ARG A 46 12.38 -35.87 1.73
CA ARG A 46 12.17 -34.43 1.49
C ARG A 46 13.26 -33.77 0.63
N CYS A 47 13.59 -34.41 -0.49
CA CYS A 47 14.62 -33.93 -1.42
C CYS A 47 14.10 -32.86 -2.40
N LEU A 48 12.78 -32.65 -2.43
CA LEU A 48 12.10 -31.66 -3.26
C LEU A 48 11.44 -30.61 -2.35
N GLY A 49 11.69 -29.34 -2.63
CA GLY A 49 11.03 -28.20 -1.99
C GLY A 49 10.41 -27.27 -3.03
N ILE A 50 9.47 -26.45 -2.58
CA ILE A 50 8.81 -25.45 -3.42
C ILE A 50 8.66 -24.13 -2.66
N ILE A 51 8.90 -23.02 -3.35
CA ILE A 51 8.61 -21.66 -2.89
C ILE A 51 7.74 -21.02 -3.98
N ILE A 52 6.59 -20.49 -3.58
CA ILE A 52 5.61 -19.90 -4.50
C ILE A 52 5.37 -18.47 -4.06
N PHE A 53 5.73 -17.52 -4.91
CA PHE A 53 5.31 -16.13 -4.78
C PHE A 53 3.94 -15.97 -5.44
N VAL A 54 3.00 -15.40 -4.69
CA VAL A 54 1.63 -15.22 -5.15
C VAL A 54 1.08 -13.92 -4.60
N ARG A 55 0.38 -13.17 -5.45
CA ARG A 55 -0.34 -11.97 -5.03
C ARG A 55 -1.52 -12.33 -4.13
N GLN A 56 -1.88 -11.42 -3.23
CA GLN A 56 -2.93 -11.67 -2.24
C GLN A 56 -4.31 -11.83 -2.89
N ASP A 57 -4.59 -11.12 -3.98
CA ASP A 57 -5.85 -11.20 -4.73
C ASP A 57 -6.04 -12.56 -5.43
N ILE A 58 -4.99 -13.10 -6.04
CA ILE A 58 -4.98 -14.46 -6.61
C ILE A 58 -5.29 -15.48 -5.52
N LEU A 59 -4.66 -15.33 -4.36
CA LEU A 59 -4.88 -16.22 -3.23
C LEU A 59 -6.35 -16.18 -2.75
N THR A 60 -6.91 -14.98 -2.58
CA THR A 60 -8.31 -14.80 -2.16
C THR A 60 -9.30 -15.39 -3.17
N ALA A 61 -9.04 -15.21 -4.47
CA ALA A 61 -9.91 -15.73 -5.52
C ALA A 61 -9.90 -17.27 -5.61
N SER A 62 -8.74 -17.89 -5.39
CA SER A 62 -8.52 -19.32 -5.59
C SER A 62 -8.89 -20.18 -4.37
N VAL A 63 -8.65 -19.64 -3.17
CA VAL A 63 -8.84 -20.32 -1.89
C VAL A 63 -10.02 -19.71 -1.14
N ARG A 64 -11.24 -20.09 -1.53
CA ARG A 64 -12.47 -19.59 -0.89
C ARG A 64 -12.73 -20.23 0.47
N GLN A 65 -12.38 -21.52 0.62
CA GLN A 65 -12.49 -22.27 1.87
C GLN A 65 -11.14 -22.24 2.60
N ASN A 66 -11.15 -22.03 3.92
CA ASN A 66 -9.94 -21.99 4.78
C ASN A 66 -8.92 -20.88 4.48
N TYR A 67 -9.30 -19.83 3.74
CA TYR A 67 -8.45 -18.66 3.47
C TYR A 67 -7.77 -18.11 4.73
N GLY A 68 -8.53 -17.92 5.82
CA GLY A 68 -8.02 -17.37 7.07
C GLY A 68 -6.91 -18.23 7.70
N GLN A 69 -7.05 -19.56 7.66
CA GLN A 69 -6.03 -20.47 8.16
C GLN A 69 -4.76 -20.42 7.32
N MET A 70 -4.90 -20.42 5.99
CA MET A 70 -3.76 -20.33 5.09
C MET A 70 -3.03 -18.99 5.23
N LYS A 71 -3.77 -17.89 5.26
CA LYS A 71 -3.24 -16.54 5.47
C LYS A 71 -2.46 -16.45 6.78
N SER A 72 -3.02 -16.99 7.87
CA SER A 72 -2.35 -17.03 9.16
C SER A 72 -1.06 -17.85 9.13
N ARG A 73 -1.06 -19.03 8.50
CA ARG A 73 0.10 -19.90 8.37
C ARG A 73 1.29 -19.22 7.66
N TYR A 74 1.01 -18.44 6.63
CA TYR A 74 2.06 -17.78 5.81
C TYR A 74 2.31 -16.31 6.16
N GLN A 75 1.61 -15.76 7.16
CA GLN A 75 1.74 -14.36 7.56
C GLN A 75 3.18 -13.92 7.86
N PRO A 76 4.05 -14.73 8.51
CA PRO A 76 5.45 -14.33 8.76
C PRO A 76 6.28 -14.14 7.49
N TYR A 77 5.86 -14.73 6.37
CA TYR A 77 6.56 -14.68 5.08
C TYR A 77 5.94 -13.66 4.12
N ARG A 78 4.94 -12.89 4.57
CA ARG A 78 4.25 -11.93 3.74
C ARG A 78 5.18 -10.77 3.38
N LEU A 79 5.47 -10.65 2.09
CA LEU A 79 6.19 -9.49 1.55
C LEU A 79 5.25 -8.29 1.53
N ARG A 80 5.60 -7.26 2.30
CA ARG A 80 4.86 -5.99 2.32
C ARG A 80 5.83 -4.83 2.47
N TRP A 81 5.48 -3.73 1.85
CA TRP A 81 6.08 -2.42 2.09
C TRP A 81 5.35 -1.77 3.27
N ASN A 82 5.98 -1.83 4.44
CA ASN A 82 5.53 -1.16 5.65
C ASN A 82 6.21 0.21 5.83
N GLU A 83 5.84 0.93 6.89
CA GLU A 83 6.38 2.25 7.21
C GLU A 83 7.92 2.28 7.23
N GLU A 84 8.54 1.33 7.93
CA GLU A 84 10.00 1.21 8.02
C GLU A 84 10.66 0.95 6.66
N SER A 85 10.13 0.02 5.86
CA SER A 85 10.65 -0.28 4.52
C SER A 85 10.55 0.95 3.60
N VAL A 86 9.48 1.72 3.73
CA VAL A 86 9.30 2.97 2.97
C VAL A 86 10.34 4.02 3.37
N LEU A 87 10.58 4.22 4.66
CA LEU A 87 11.60 5.15 5.12
C LEU A 87 13.00 4.71 4.66
N ARG A 88 13.32 3.41 4.69
CA ARG A 88 14.56 2.86 4.13
C ARG A 88 14.68 3.15 2.63
N LEU A 89 13.60 2.95 1.85
CA LEU A 89 13.59 3.26 0.42
C LEU A 89 13.84 4.75 0.17
N VAL A 90 13.17 5.64 0.92
CA VAL A 90 13.37 7.08 0.79
C VAL A 90 14.83 7.46 1.10
N ALA A 91 15.38 6.94 2.20
CA ALA A 91 16.77 7.18 2.57
C ALA A 91 17.75 6.69 1.51
N TRP A 92 17.51 5.51 0.94
CA TRP A 92 18.30 4.97 -0.15
C TRP A 92 18.21 5.84 -1.43
N VAL A 93 17.02 6.30 -1.81
CA VAL A 93 16.87 7.19 -2.97
C VAL A 93 17.60 8.52 -2.75
N ALA A 94 17.49 9.09 -1.55
CA ALA A 94 18.16 10.32 -1.18
C ALA A 94 19.70 10.19 -1.17
N ASP A 95 20.22 9.06 -0.68
CA ASP A 95 21.65 8.71 -0.81
C ASP A 95 22.09 8.65 -2.29
N LYS A 96 21.30 7.99 -3.15
CA LYS A 96 21.58 7.95 -4.60
C LYS A 96 21.51 9.31 -5.28
N ALA A 97 20.76 10.25 -4.71
CA ALA A 97 20.70 11.63 -5.16
C ALA A 97 21.81 12.52 -4.55
N ASN A 98 22.77 11.95 -3.80
CA ASN A 98 23.82 12.65 -3.07
C ASN A 98 23.29 13.66 -2.03
N ILE A 99 22.12 13.40 -1.45
CA ILE A 99 21.59 14.19 -0.34
C ILE A 99 22.28 13.73 0.95
N SER A 100 22.94 14.65 1.66
CA SER A 100 23.62 14.33 2.91
C SER A 100 22.62 14.05 4.04
N LEU A 101 22.38 12.77 4.33
CA LEU A 101 21.40 12.33 5.33
C LEU A 101 21.98 12.01 6.72
N ASN A 102 23.22 12.38 7.01
CA ASN A 102 23.89 12.06 8.28
C ASN A 102 23.74 10.57 8.68
N LEU A 103 23.77 9.66 7.70
CA LEU A 103 23.64 8.22 7.91
C LEU A 103 24.63 7.46 7.02
N ASN A 104 24.97 6.24 7.43
CA ASN A 104 25.73 5.30 6.62
C ASN A 104 24.77 4.40 5.82
N PRO A 105 24.78 4.43 4.47
CA PRO A 105 23.89 3.60 3.66
C PRO A 105 23.99 2.10 3.93
N ALA A 106 25.15 1.63 4.41
CA ALA A 106 25.37 0.23 4.77
C ALA A 106 24.55 -0.21 6.00
N GLU A 107 24.13 0.73 6.86
CA GLU A 107 23.41 0.47 8.10
C GLU A 107 21.89 0.61 7.94
N LEU A 108 21.40 1.02 6.76
CA LEU A 108 19.97 1.28 6.53
C LEU A 108 19.06 0.09 6.88
N GLN A 109 19.53 -1.14 6.68
CA GLN A 109 18.76 -2.35 6.98
C GLN A 109 18.59 -2.60 8.48
N ASP A 110 19.50 -2.10 9.31
CA ASP A 110 19.50 -2.29 10.75
C ASP A 110 18.82 -1.13 11.49
N MET A 111 18.66 0.02 10.84
CA MET A 111 18.02 1.20 11.42
C MET A 111 16.53 0.97 11.65
N ASN A 112 16.04 1.43 12.80
CA ASN A 112 14.62 1.44 13.13
C ASN A 112 13.90 2.69 12.61
N GLU A 113 12.56 2.70 12.70
CA GLU A 113 11.70 3.81 12.23
C GLU A 113 12.09 5.18 12.81
N ALA A 114 12.45 5.26 14.10
CA ALA A 114 12.78 6.53 14.74
C ALA A 114 14.11 7.08 14.22
N GLU A 115 15.11 6.23 14.06
CA GLU A 115 16.42 6.58 13.48
C GLU A 115 16.25 7.06 12.04
N LEU A 116 15.50 6.31 11.22
CA LEU A 116 15.23 6.68 9.83
C LEU A 116 14.47 8.02 9.72
N THR A 117 13.49 8.24 10.59
CA THR A 117 12.73 9.50 10.63
C THR A 117 13.62 10.69 10.94
N GLU A 118 14.55 10.55 11.89
CA GLU A 118 15.48 11.60 12.25
C GLU A 118 16.50 11.87 11.14
N SER A 119 17.05 10.83 10.52
CA SER A 119 18.01 10.99 9.43
C SER A 119 17.41 11.60 8.16
N LEU A 120 16.10 11.48 7.95
CA LEU A 120 15.38 12.06 6.80
C LEU A 120 14.97 13.54 7.00
N ARG A 121 15.33 14.17 8.13
CA ARG A 121 15.04 15.60 8.34
C ARG A 121 15.64 16.54 7.29
N PRO A 122 16.87 16.37 6.79
CA PRO A 122 17.39 17.21 5.71
C PRO A 122 16.58 17.07 4.40
N LEU A 123 15.82 15.98 4.24
CA LEU A 123 14.97 15.81 3.07
C LEU A 123 13.68 16.63 3.17
N TRP A 124 12.90 16.49 4.24
CA TRP A 124 11.54 17.06 4.34
C TRP A 124 11.22 17.79 5.65
N GLY A 125 12.23 17.98 6.50
CA GLY A 125 12.16 18.59 7.83
C GLY A 125 11.36 17.79 8.86
N LYS A 126 11.28 18.31 10.10
CA LYS A 126 10.56 17.65 11.19
C LYS A 126 9.04 17.68 10.98
N ASN A 127 8.53 18.86 10.63
CA ASN A 127 7.11 19.13 10.43
C ASN A 127 6.88 19.68 9.02
N LEU A 128 5.64 19.61 8.53
CA LEU A 128 5.21 20.26 7.28
C LEU A 128 5.05 21.80 7.40
N GLY A 129 5.83 22.38 8.29
CA GLY A 129 6.03 23.79 8.54
C GLY A 129 7.36 23.93 9.27
N ASN A 130 7.54 25.01 10.01
CA ASN A 130 8.75 25.14 10.83
C ASN A 130 8.73 24.12 12.00
N ASP A 131 9.88 23.87 12.61
CA ASP A 131 10.04 22.90 13.69
C ASP A 131 9.21 23.20 14.94
N ARG A 132 8.80 24.47 15.12
CA ARG A 132 7.96 24.93 16.24
C ARG A 132 6.47 24.92 15.91
N SER A 133 6.09 24.63 14.67
CA SER A 133 4.71 24.70 14.22
C SER A 133 3.89 23.54 14.77
N ARG A 134 2.59 23.77 14.98
CA ARG A 134 1.61 22.71 15.32
C ARG A 134 1.15 21.91 14.10
N GLN A 135 1.95 21.91 13.03
CA GLN A 135 1.63 21.15 11.82
C GLN A 135 1.99 19.67 11.99
N ALA A 136 1.52 18.83 11.07
CA ALA A 136 1.84 17.41 11.08
C ALA A 136 3.35 17.20 10.92
N ARG A 137 3.87 16.15 11.55
CA ARG A 137 5.24 15.66 11.32
C ARG A 137 5.38 15.16 9.88
N SER A 138 6.48 15.48 9.21
CA SER A 138 6.63 15.23 7.77
C SER A 138 6.59 13.73 7.43
N ALA A 139 7.45 12.91 8.03
CA ALA A 139 7.51 11.47 7.73
C ALA A 139 6.19 10.74 8.02
N PRO A 140 5.57 10.87 9.22
CA PRO A 140 4.27 10.24 9.48
C PRO A 140 3.15 10.72 8.55
N PHE A 141 3.17 11.99 8.15
CA PHE A 141 2.19 12.49 7.19
C PHE A 141 2.35 11.81 5.83
N VAL A 142 3.57 11.72 5.30
CA VAL A 142 3.84 11.09 4.00
C VAL A 142 3.44 9.62 4.04
N ILE A 143 3.85 8.90 5.08
CA ILE A 143 3.47 7.50 5.30
C ILE A 143 1.94 7.35 5.25
N ALA A 144 1.21 8.13 6.04
CA ALA A 144 -0.24 8.02 6.10
C ALA A 144 -0.96 8.51 4.84
N ALA A 145 -0.37 9.45 4.10
CA ALA A 145 -0.92 9.95 2.85
C ALA A 145 -0.79 8.92 1.73
N LEU A 146 0.30 8.13 1.71
CA LEU A 146 0.56 7.11 0.69
C LEU A 146 0.03 5.71 1.09
N SER A 147 -0.25 5.48 2.37
CA SER A 147 -0.73 4.18 2.86
C SER A 147 -2.21 3.95 2.61
N ASP A 148 -2.56 2.70 2.32
CA ASP A 148 -3.92 2.21 2.51
C ASP A 148 -4.23 1.97 4.00
N TYR A 149 -5.47 1.65 4.34
CA TYR A 149 -5.85 1.35 5.72
C TYR A 149 -5.43 -0.04 6.22
N ASN A 150 -4.83 -0.86 5.36
CA ASN A 150 -4.17 -2.10 5.76
C ASN A 150 -2.67 -1.88 6.06
N GLY A 151 -2.21 -0.64 6.07
CA GLY A 151 -0.82 -0.27 6.33
C GLY A 151 0.12 -0.66 5.20
N GLN A 152 -0.40 -0.87 3.99
CA GLN A 152 0.40 -1.16 2.80
C GLN A 152 0.67 0.13 2.04
N ILE A 153 1.91 0.25 1.57
CA ILE A 153 2.36 1.35 0.71
C ILE A 153 2.97 0.71 -0.54
N GLN A 154 2.83 1.28 -1.73
CA GLN A 154 3.54 0.75 -2.90
C GLN A 154 4.85 1.51 -3.11
N SER A 155 5.96 0.81 -3.36
CA SER A 155 7.26 1.44 -3.60
C SER A 155 7.24 2.41 -4.76
N ARG A 156 6.49 2.10 -5.83
CA ARG A 156 6.29 3.00 -6.97
C ARG A 156 5.64 4.32 -6.58
N ASP A 157 4.66 4.30 -5.67
CA ASP A 157 4.00 5.52 -5.18
C ASP A 157 5.00 6.40 -4.41
N VAL A 158 5.91 5.78 -3.64
CA VAL A 158 6.98 6.48 -2.92
C VAL A 158 7.97 7.13 -3.89
N VAL A 159 8.44 6.39 -4.89
CA VAL A 159 9.40 6.94 -5.88
C VAL A 159 8.74 8.04 -6.71
N ARG A 160 7.47 7.87 -7.10
CA ARG A 160 6.68 8.89 -7.81
C ARG A 160 6.51 10.15 -6.95
N PHE A 161 6.14 9.97 -5.68
CA PHE A 161 6.04 11.05 -4.70
C PHE A 161 7.35 11.85 -4.63
N LEU A 162 8.50 11.17 -4.45
CA LEU A 162 9.80 11.84 -4.37
C LEU A 162 10.13 12.62 -5.65
N LYS A 163 9.89 12.03 -6.81
CA LYS A 163 10.12 12.68 -8.12
C LYS A 163 9.29 13.97 -8.25
N ILE A 164 7.99 13.89 -8.03
CA ILE A 164 7.07 15.03 -8.22
C ILE A 164 7.33 16.09 -7.15
N ALA A 165 7.45 15.70 -5.88
CA ALA A 165 7.71 16.63 -4.79
C ALA A 165 9.05 17.36 -4.96
N ALA A 166 10.10 16.67 -5.42
CA ALA A 166 11.38 17.30 -5.72
C ALA A 166 11.23 18.33 -6.85
N GLY A 167 10.56 17.97 -7.95
CA GLY A 167 10.30 18.90 -9.06
C GLY A 167 9.51 20.14 -8.63
N GLN A 168 8.49 19.97 -7.79
CA GLN A 168 7.68 21.08 -7.25
C GLN A 168 8.41 21.92 -6.18
N SER A 169 9.59 21.50 -5.73
CA SER A 169 10.39 22.22 -4.72
C SER A 169 11.51 23.08 -5.33
N ILE A 170 11.79 22.96 -6.63
CA ILE A 170 12.95 23.60 -7.29
C ILE A 170 12.94 25.13 -7.15
N ASP A 171 11.78 25.76 -7.31
CA ASP A 171 11.64 27.21 -7.36
C ASP A 171 11.32 27.84 -5.98
N ASP A 172 11.41 27.07 -4.89
CA ASP A 172 11.19 27.57 -3.53
C ASP A 172 12.51 27.99 -2.87
N ASP A 173 12.65 29.28 -2.58
CA ASP A 173 13.82 29.87 -1.92
C ASP A 173 13.59 30.15 -0.43
N TYR A 174 12.40 29.84 0.09
CA TYR A 174 12.05 30.11 1.48
C TYR A 174 12.59 29.04 2.43
N TRP A 175 12.45 27.77 2.06
CA TRP A 175 12.89 26.64 2.89
C TRP A 175 14.36 26.29 2.63
N GLN A 176 15.24 26.71 3.55
CA GLN A 176 16.69 26.48 3.44
C GLN A 176 17.18 25.27 4.26
N ASP A 177 16.31 24.66 5.06
CA ASP A 177 16.63 23.55 5.97
C ASP A 177 16.32 22.16 5.38
N ARG A 178 15.74 22.10 4.18
CA ARG A 178 15.24 20.88 3.56
C ARG A 178 15.19 20.97 2.04
N ILE A 179 15.13 19.82 1.38
CA ILE A 179 15.00 19.72 -0.08
C ILE A 179 13.53 19.73 -0.54
N LEU A 180 12.67 18.96 0.12
CA LEU A 180 11.25 18.83 -0.20
C LEU A 180 10.44 19.82 0.64
N VAL A 181 9.83 20.80 -0.03
CA VAL A 181 9.08 21.84 0.67
C VAL A 181 7.67 21.38 1.03
N PRO A 182 7.07 21.87 2.15
CA PRO A 182 5.76 21.40 2.59
C PRO A 182 4.62 21.63 1.60
N LYS A 183 4.73 22.64 0.72
CA LYS A 183 3.75 22.87 -0.34
C LYS A 183 3.82 21.76 -1.38
N ALA A 184 5.02 21.38 -1.82
CA ALA A 184 5.27 20.31 -2.78
C ALA A 184 4.84 18.94 -2.23
N ILE A 185 5.19 18.63 -0.97
CA ILE A 185 4.78 17.38 -0.30
C ILE A 185 3.26 17.18 -0.31
N ARG A 186 2.49 18.27 -0.19
CA ARG A 186 1.01 18.18 -0.26
C ARG A 186 0.51 18.20 -1.70
N GLY A 187 1.08 19.06 -2.53
CA GLY A 187 0.66 19.30 -3.90
C GLY A 187 0.89 18.10 -4.84
N CYS A 188 1.83 17.22 -4.52
CA CYS A 188 2.08 16.03 -5.34
C CYS A 188 1.10 14.88 -5.09
N LEU A 189 0.30 14.93 -4.00
CA LEU A 189 -0.55 13.81 -3.62
C LEU A 189 -1.66 13.53 -4.65
N ASP A 190 -2.24 14.59 -5.24
CA ASP A 190 -3.29 14.44 -6.26
C ASP A 190 -2.78 13.62 -7.46
N GLU A 191 -1.64 14.00 -8.03
CA GLU A 191 -1.03 13.28 -9.15
C GLU A 191 -0.63 11.85 -8.75
N CYS A 192 -0.02 11.67 -7.58
CA CYS A 192 0.35 10.34 -7.09
C CYS A 192 -0.86 9.40 -6.98
N SER A 193 -1.97 9.94 -6.47
CA SER A 193 -3.22 9.22 -6.30
C SER A 193 -3.89 8.87 -7.62
N GLN A 194 -3.90 9.76 -8.61
CA GLN A 194 -4.48 9.48 -9.94
C GLN A 194 -3.72 8.35 -10.65
N GLU A 195 -2.39 8.39 -10.62
CA GLU A 195 -1.54 7.35 -11.21
C GLU A 195 -1.77 6.00 -10.50
N LYS A 196 -1.88 5.99 -9.16
CA LYS A 196 -2.19 4.78 -8.41
C LYS A 196 -3.51 4.14 -8.85
N ILE A 197 -4.57 4.94 -9.03
CA ILE A 197 -5.86 4.42 -9.50
C ILE A 197 -5.72 3.82 -10.90
N THR A 198 -5.03 4.52 -11.80
CA THR A 198 -4.77 4.05 -13.17
C THR A 198 -4.05 2.70 -13.17
N GLU A 199 -3.01 2.54 -12.35
CA GLU A 199 -2.25 1.30 -12.23
C GLU A 199 -3.09 0.15 -11.65
N ILE A 200 -3.87 0.41 -10.60
CA ILE A 200 -4.77 -0.60 -10.02
C ILE A 200 -5.83 -1.02 -11.04
N GLU A 201 -6.33 -0.10 -11.87
CA GLU A 201 -7.29 -0.42 -12.93
C GLU A 201 -6.71 -1.29 -14.04
N LEU A 202 -5.39 -1.26 -14.24
CA LEU A 202 -4.68 -2.15 -15.17
C LEU A 202 -4.38 -3.51 -14.52
N GLU A 203 -4.06 -3.54 -13.23
CA GLU A 203 -3.54 -4.71 -12.52
C GLU A 203 -4.58 -5.50 -11.71
N ASN A 204 -5.77 -4.94 -11.48
CA ASN A 204 -6.80 -5.51 -10.61
C ASN A 204 -8.21 -5.26 -11.18
N GLU A 205 -8.64 -6.15 -12.07
CA GLU A 205 -9.95 -6.08 -12.73
C GLU A 205 -11.13 -6.07 -11.73
N PRO A 206 -11.13 -6.85 -10.62
CA PRO A 206 -12.15 -6.72 -9.58
C PRO A 206 -12.28 -5.29 -9.01
N LEU A 207 -11.18 -4.65 -8.61
CA LEU A 207 -11.21 -3.29 -8.07
C LEU A 207 -11.61 -2.26 -9.13
N LYS A 208 -11.12 -2.41 -10.36
CA LYS A 208 -11.53 -1.57 -11.50
C LYS A 208 -13.04 -1.51 -11.66
N ARG A 209 -13.73 -2.66 -11.58
CA ARG A 209 -15.21 -2.71 -11.65
C ARG A 209 -15.86 -1.88 -10.55
N VAL A 210 -15.32 -1.90 -9.32
CA VAL A 210 -15.81 -1.08 -8.22
C VAL A 210 -15.51 0.40 -8.45
N PHE A 211 -14.31 0.75 -8.91
CA PHE A 211 -13.95 2.15 -9.22
C PHE A 211 -14.82 2.74 -10.33
N ASN A 212 -15.20 1.93 -11.33
CA ASN A 212 -16.15 2.34 -12.36
C ASN A 212 -17.55 2.66 -11.81
N LYS A 213 -17.99 2.02 -10.72
CA LYS A 213 -19.24 2.37 -10.01
C LYS A 213 -19.09 3.68 -9.23
N LEU A 214 -17.90 3.95 -8.68
CA LEU A 214 -17.62 5.16 -7.90
C LEU A 214 -17.40 6.40 -8.77
N ARG A 215 -16.87 6.24 -9.98
CA ARG A 215 -16.51 7.34 -10.88
C ARG A 215 -17.68 8.28 -11.24
N PRO A 216 -18.88 7.79 -11.62
CA PRO A 216 -20.00 8.65 -12.02
C PRO A 216 -20.74 9.31 -10.86
N LEU A 217 -20.37 9.03 -9.61
CA LEU A 217 -21.01 9.64 -8.45
C LEU A 217 -20.83 11.16 -8.45
N SER A 218 -21.89 11.85 -8.02
CA SER A 218 -21.89 13.30 -7.87
C SER A 218 -20.93 13.77 -6.77
N ALA A 219 -20.56 15.06 -6.79
CA ALA A 219 -19.72 15.67 -5.77
C ALA A 219 -20.31 15.53 -4.35
N ASP A 220 -21.64 15.51 -4.23
CA ASP A 220 -22.32 15.33 -2.95
C ASP A 220 -22.23 13.91 -2.39
N GLN A 221 -22.15 12.91 -3.27
CA GLN A 221 -21.95 11.51 -2.90
C GLN A 221 -20.47 11.19 -2.65
N LYS A 222 -19.56 11.84 -3.37
CA LYS A 222 -18.10 11.72 -3.20
C LYS A 222 -17.59 12.50 -1.99
N LYS A 223 -18.07 12.14 -0.80
CA LYS A 223 -17.64 12.71 0.49
C LYS A 223 -17.02 11.62 1.36
N SER A 224 -15.93 11.95 2.05
CA SER A 224 -15.32 11.09 3.06
C SER A 224 -15.58 11.68 4.46
N PRO A 225 -16.22 10.95 5.39
CA PRO A 225 -16.82 9.62 5.19
C PRO A 225 -18.13 9.66 4.38
N PHE A 226 -18.51 8.52 3.80
CA PHE A 226 -19.82 8.27 3.19
C PHE A 226 -20.61 7.21 3.97
N GLN A 227 -21.90 7.06 3.64
CA GLN A 227 -22.77 5.99 4.13
C GLN A 227 -23.26 5.16 2.93
N LEU A 228 -23.58 3.88 3.15
CA LEU A 228 -23.95 2.94 2.07
C LEU A 228 -25.24 3.35 1.36
N GLU A 229 -26.18 3.96 2.08
CA GLU A 229 -27.47 4.36 1.50
C GLU A 229 -27.30 5.44 0.42
N ASN A 230 -26.17 6.14 0.41
CA ASN A 230 -25.87 7.20 -0.54
C ASN A 230 -25.08 6.73 -1.77
N ILE A 231 -24.57 5.48 -1.75
CA ILE A 231 -23.72 4.92 -2.82
C ILE A 231 -24.16 3.49 -3.11
N ASP A 232 -24.53 3.22 -4.35
CA ASP A 232 -24.94 1.88 -4.83
C ASP A 232 -23.74 0.93 -4.95
N LEU A 233 -23.27 0.43 -3.82
CA LEU A 233 -22.25 -0.61 -3.70
C LEU A 233 -22.87 -1.87 -3.10
N SER A 234 -22.58 -3.02 -3.71
CA SER A 234 -23.00 -4.31 -3.17
C SER A 234 -22.17 -4.68 -1.93
N PRO A 235 -22.65 -5.62 -1.09
CA PRO A 235 -21.85 -6.15 0.02
C PRO A 235 -20.48 -6.69 -0.41
N GLU A 236 -20.39 -7.29 -1.61
CA GLU A 236 -19.15 -7.79 -2.20
C GLU A 236 -18.20 -6.64 -2.58
N ASP A 237 -18.71 -5.54 -3.15
CA ASP A 237 -17.91 -4.35 -3.45
C ASP A 237 -17.29 -3.79 -2.15
N ILE A 238 -18.09 -3.71 -1.08
CA ILE A 238 -17.63 -3.24 0.24
C ILE A 238 -16.59 -4.17 0.85
N SER A 239 -16.78 -5.50 0.74
CA SER A 239 -15.76 -6.47 1.19
C SER A 239 -14.46 -6.24 0.44
N LEU A 240 -14.53 -6.11 -0.89
CA LEU A 240 -13.36 -5.94 -1.74
C LEU A 240 -12.61 -4.64 -1.41
N LEU A 241 -13.31 -3.52 -1.21
CA LEU A 241 -12.68 -2.25 -0.83
C LEU A 241 -12.01 -2.32 0.55
N LYS A 242 -12.61 -3.01 1.53
CA LYS A 242 -12.00 -3.23 2.85
C LYS A 242 -10.77 -4.12 2.77
N GLU A 243 -10.86 -5.23 2.03
CA GLU A 243 -9.76 -6.18 1.85
C GLU A 243 -8.54 -5.55 1.20
N ASN A 244 -8.74 -4.54 0.35
CA ASN A 244 -7.69 -3.78 -0.30
C ASN A 244 -7.32 -2.47 0.43
N GLY A 245 -7.83 -2.25 1.64
CA GLY A 245 -7.47 -1.08 2.47
C GLY A 245 -7.97 0.26 1.91
N VAL A 246 -8.85 0.24 0.92
CA VAL A 246 -9.43 1.44 0.30
C VAL A 246 -10.33 2.15 1.31
N ILE A 247 -11.11 1.37 2.07
CA ILE A 247 -12.05 1.90 3.06
C ILE A 247 -11.95 1.22 4.43
N ILE A 248 -12.33 1.94 5.48
CA ILE A 248 -12.62 1.40 6.81
C ILE A 248 -13.99 1.82 7.30
N ALA A 249 -14.63 0.96 8.08
CA ALA A 249 -15.91 1.26 8.73
C ALA A 249 -15.68 1.82 10.14
N ASP A 250 -16.40 2.87 10.52
CA ASP A 250 -16.46 3.40 11.88
C ASP A 250 -17.92 3.76 12.20
N GLY A 251 -18.60 2.84 12.90
CA GLY A 251 -20.05 2.85 13.04
C GLY A 251 -20.75 2.60 11.70
N ASP A 252 -21.67 3.50 11.35
CA ASP A 252 -22.45 3.51 10.10
C ASP A 252 -21.70 4.16 8.92
N LYS A 253 -20.46 4.61 9.14
CA LYS A 253 -19.71 5.43 8.20
C LYS A 253 -18.49 4.73 7.64
N TYR A 254 -18.24 5.00 6.36
CA TYR A 254 -17.10 4.49 5.63
C TYR A 254 -16.14 5.62 5.30
N TYR A 255 -14.90 5.50 5.75
CA TYR A 255 -13.82 6.43 5.44
C TYR A 255 -12.98 5.86 4.31
N VAL A 256 -12.51 6.73 3.41
CA VAL A 256 -11.61 6.38 2.31
C VAL A 256 -10.19 6.79 2.67
N SER A 257 -9.21 5.91 2.47
CA SER A 257 -7.79 6.21 2.71
C SER A 257 -7.30 7.31 1.78
N GLU A 258 -6.36 8.13 2.24
CA GLU A 258 -6.06 9.41 1.59
C GLU A 258 -5.63 9.24 0.12
N ILE A 259 -4.74 8.27 -0.14
CA ILE A 259 -4.26 7.99 -1.49
C ILE A 259 -5.40 7.60 -2.45
N PHE A 260 -6.41 6.88 -1.99
CA PHE A 260 -7.58 6.51 -2.81
C PHE A 260 -8.62 7.63 -2.85
N ARG A 261 -8.75 8.39 -1.75
CA ARG A 261 -9.70 9.51 -1.63
C ARG A 261 -9.43 10.54 -2.71
N LEU A 262 -8.17 10.97 -2.84
CA LEU A 262 -7.76 11.94 -3.86
C LEU A 262 -7.92 11.36 -5.29
N GLY A 263 -7.50 10.10 -5.48
CA GLY A 263 -7.55 9.43 -6.79
C GLY A 263 -8.97 9.25 -7.32
N LEU A 264 -9.90 8.87 -6.46
CA LEU A 264 -11.30 8.67 -6.81
C LEU A 264 -12.14 9.95 -6.77
N GLY A 265 -11.53 11.09 -6.37
CA GLY A 265 -12.17 12.40 -6.33
C GLY A 265 -13.13 12.60 -5.15
N PHE A 266 -12.89 11.93 -4.02
CA PHE A 266 -13.65 12.14 -2.79
C PHE A 266 -13.19 13.40 -2.05
N SER A 267 -14.13 14.27 -1.70
CA SER A 267 -13.86 15.45 -0.87
C SER A 267 -13.87 15.10 0.62
N GLN A 268 -13.08 15.83 1.42
CA GLN A 268 -13.08 15.67 2.87
C GLN A 268 -14.19 16.52 3.49
N ASN A 269 -15.03 15.92 4.35
CA ASN A 269 -16.03 16.68 5.10
C ASN A 269 -15.40 17.57 6.17
N VAL A 270 -15.88 18.81 6.27
CA VAL A 270 -15.42 19.80 7.26
C VAL A 270 -15.60 19.26 8.69
N GLY A 271 -14.58 19.43 9.54
CA GLY A 271 -14.62 19.02 10.95
C GLY A 271 -14.37 17.54 11.24
N ARG A 272 -14.07 16.71 10.22
CA ARG A 272 -13.80 15.27 10.39
C ARG A 272 -12.33 14.95 10.69
N PRO A 273 -12.02 13.76 11.25
CA PRO A 273 -10.67 13.41 11.66
C PRO A 273 -9.69 13.55 10.49
N LYS A 274 -8.57 14.23 10.74
CA LYS A 274 -7.50 14.43 9.75
C LYS A 274 -6.88 13.09 9.38
N ILE A 275 -6.26 13.01 8.20
CA ILE A 275 -5.52 11.87 7.64
C ILE A 275 -4.82 11.04 8.73
N MET A 276 -4.04 11.72 9.58
CA MET A 276 -3.26 11.09 10.66
C MET A 276 -4.08 10.38 11.74
N ALA A 277 -5.24 10.94 12.10
CA ALA A 277 -6.10 10.31 13.10
C ALA A 277 -6.78 9.05 12.54
N LEU A 278 -7.16 9.05 11.26
CA LEU A 278 -7.76 7.89 10.60
C LEU A 278 -6.73 6.79 10.35
N ALA A 279 -5.54 7.15 9.85
CA ALA A 279 -4.44 6.20 9.67
C ALA A 279 -4.09 5.49 10.99
N ARG A 280 -3.93 6.25 12.09
CA ARG A 280 -3.64 5.67 13.42
C ARG A 280 -4.74 4.73 13.90
N ARG A 281 -6.02 5.05 13.65
CA ARG A 281 -7.15 4.17 14.01
C ARG A 281 -7.14 2.89 13.18
N ALA A 282 -6.77 2.98 11.90
CA ALA A 282 -6.65 1.81 11.04
C ALA A 282 -5.53 0.88 11.53
N THR A 283 -4.36 1.42 11.86
CA THR A 283 -3.23 0.64 12.41
C THR A 283 -3.58 -0.08 13.71
N GLN A 284 -4.41 0.52 14.58
CA GLN A 284 -4.86 -0.11 15.83
C GLN A 284 -5.76 -1.34 15.64
N ARG A 285 -6.26 -1.56 14.42
CA ARG A 285 -7.15 -2.69 14.08
C ARG A 285 -6.44 -3.82 13.32
N LEU A 286 -5.16 -3.63 12.98
CA LEU A 286 -4.31 -4.61 12.31
C LEU A 286 -3.59 -5.50 13.34
#